data_AF-A0A934CKC7-F1
#
_entry.id   AF-A0A934CKC7-F1
#
_cell.length_a   1.000
_cell.length_b   1.000
_cell.length_c   1.000
_cell.angle_alpha   90.00
_cell.angle_beta   90.00
_cell.angle_gamma   90.00
#
_symmetry.space_group_name_H-M   'P 1'
#
loop_
_entity.id
_entity.type
_entity.pdbx_description
1 polymer ?
#
loop_
_entity_poly.entity_id
_entity_poly.type
_entity_poly.pdbx_seq_one_letter_code
_entity_poly.pdbx_strand_id
1 'polypeptide(L)'
;MRKDIVLARIAEINTQLDELQKKILSEAKLVATTLTKTFVAKQFPDKPFDVLILDEASMSPLPHLYWAISRCCEFVTIVGDFLQLPPICIAKETMAHKWLGRSILEVLGINSVKEALSDHRINLLKKQYRMAHEISTIPNRFFYENKLEDDLSTFNRRLDDGVSDSPLVLIETATMNPWCSRLSTGGRFNLYNALVCATLARKIIANIERIRKDCNNPNAKVGIITPYKDQARLINKIIMDWKLSDLIRVSTVHRFQGGEEPIIIFDSCEGPGVRVAPMLDDTKHDSDARLVLNVAITRTKNRFYFVGHTKHLLSDLHRDSVLARIIHYFYEEAEVLDSGTLVDKYFTTDFEKWADALISTTSATREPFSGDLHTEKNFWQTFYQDLKIVKERLIILSPFVTVQRSGRLIDYFRAMIERGIEIRIYTRPKKQQTGEMANQADIVIEQLRGIGARVIERRSMHQKVAILDKAIAWEGSLNILSHRDTGEQMRRLEGQSAIEDIIKNLELDEDMPVGNQTEEKCPGSELPPTCNGSGYLVVRINKKSKQIFLGCSTYPRCKYTKHITGSSRSHS
;
A
#
# COMPACT_ATOMS: atom_id res chain seq x y z
N MET A 1 2.95 33.00 -47.96
CA MET A 1 2.15 32.51 -49.10
C MET A 1 1.70 31.06 -48.96
N ARG A 2 2.54 30.01 -49.03
CA ARG A 2 2.05 28.61 -48.92
C ARG A 2 1.45 28.25 -47.56
N LYS A 3 2.01 28.78 -46.45
CA LYS A 3 1.49 28.54 -45.09
C LYS A 3 0.11 29.16 -44.87
N ASP A 4 -0.09 30.37 -45.37
CA ASP A 4 -1.34 31.13 -45.17
C ASP A 4 -2.52 30.48 -45.92
N ILE A 5 -2.27 29.97 -47.13
CA ILE A 5 -3.26 29.22 -47.92
C ILE A 5 -3.64 27.92 -47.21
N VAL A 6 -2.66 27.18 -46.66
CA VAL A 6 -2.91 25.95 -45.90
C VAL A 6 -3.71 26.25 -44.62
N LEU A 7 -3.36 27.31 -43.88
CA LEU A 7 -4.10 27.72 -42.69
C LEU A 7 -5.53 28.14 -43.00
N ALA A 8 -5.76 28.88 -44.09
CA ALA A 8 -7.10 29.23 -44.54
C ALA A 8 -7.94 28.00 -44.90
N ARG A 9 -7.34 27.03 -45.60
CA ARG A 9 -8.03 25.78 -45.95
C ARG A 9 -8.34 24.92 -44.72
N ILE A 10 -7.43 24.87 -43.74
CA ILE A 10 -7.69 24.19 -42.45
C ILE A 10 -8.86 24.85 -41.72
N ALA A 11 -8.90 26.19 -41.68
CA ALA A 11 -9.98 26.93 -41.05
C ALA A 11 -11.34 26.65 -41.74
N GLU A 12 -11.37 26.63 -43.06
CA GLU A 12 -12.56 26.29 -43.85
C GLU A 12 -13.05 24.86 -43.54
N ILE A 13 -12.15 23.88 -43.54
CA ILE A 13 -12.47 22.48 -43.22
C ILE A 13 -13.01 22.37 -41.79
N ASN A 14 -12.39 23.05 -40.81
CA ASN A 14 -12.86 23.04 -39.43
C ASN A 14 -14.27 23.61 -39.31
N THR A 15 -14.58 24.70 -40.02
CA THR A 15 -15.94 25.26 -40.06
C THR A 15 -16.94 24.25 -40.65
N GLN A 16 -16.59 23.59 -41.75
CA GLN A 16 -17.45 22.55 -42.36
C GLN A 16 -17.68 21.37 -41.40
N LEU A 17 -16.65 20.95 -40.66
CA LEU A 17 -16.77 19.89 -39.65
C LEU A 17 -17.68 20.32 -38.49
N ASP A 18 -17.59 21.58 -38.03
CA ASP A 18 -18.44 22.11 -36.97
C ASP A 18 -19.92 22.20 -37.39
N GLU A 19 -20.19 22.64 -38.63
CA GLU A 19 -21.53 22.68 -39.20
C GLU A 19 -22.13 21.29 -39.36
N LEU A 20 -21.32 20.33 -39.83
CA LEU A 20 -21.75 18.93 -39.95
C LEU A 20 -22.08 18.34 -38.58
N GLN A 21 -21.27 18.59 -37.55
CA GLN A 21 -21.54 18.13 -36.19
C GLN A 21 -22.84 18.73 -35.63
N LYS A 22 -23.07 20.03 -35.82
CA LYS A 22 -24.31 20.69 -35.42
C LYS A 22 -25.52 20.06 -36.10
N LYS A 23 -25.42 19.82 -37.41
CA LYS A 23 -26.49 19.17 -38.18
C LYS A 23 -26.80 17.78 -37.62
N ILE A 24 -25.78 16.94 -37.46
CA ILE A 24 -25.92 15.59 -36.90
C ILE A 24 -26.58 15.64 -35.52
N LEU A 25 -26.11 16.51 -34.63
CA LEU A 25 -26.68 16.63 -33.28
C LEU A 25 -28.13 17.11 -33.29
N SER A 26 -28.50 18.00 -34.22
CA SER A 26 -29.87 18.50 -34.35
C SER A 26 -30.85 17.48 -34.93
N GLU A 27 -30.36 16.55 -35.75
CA GLU A 27 -31.16 15.48 -36.37
C GLU A 27 -31.15 14.19 -35.54
N ALA A 28 -30.23 14.06 -34.59
CA ALA A 28 -30.11 12.88 -33.73
C ALA A 28 -31.32 12.75 -32.80
N LYS A 29 -31.93 11.57 -32.79
CA LYS A 29 -33.02 11.23 -31.84
C LYS A 29 -32.52 10.92 -30.43
N LEU A 30 -31.25 10.51 -30.32
CA LEU A 30 -30.60 10.18 -29.06
C LEU A 30 -29.17 10.71 -29.09
N VAL A 31 -28.81 11.49 -28.08
CA VAL A 31 -27.46 12.01 -27.90
C VAL A 31 -26.91 11.50 -26.57
N ALA A 32 -25.94 10.59 -26.63
CA ALA A 32 -25.20 10.14 -25.46
C ALA A 32 -23.93 10.98 -25.29
N THR A 33 -23.75 11.61 -24.13
CA THR A 33 -22.62 12.49 -23.86
C THR A 33 -22.34 12.61 -22.36
N THR A 34 -21.13 13.07 -22.01
CA THR A 34 -20.84 13.47 -20.63
C THR A 34 -21.43 14.86 -20.33
N LEU A 35 -21.72 15.13 -19.05
CA LEU A 35 -22.22 16.43 -18.60
C LEU A 35 -21.30 17.59 -18.99
N THR A 36 -19.99 17.42 -18.92
CA THR A 36 -19.04 18.50 -19.27
C THR A 36 -19.18 18.94 -20.72
N LYS A 37 -19.43 17.99 -21.63
CA LYS A 37 -19.51 18.28 -23.06
C LYS A 37 -20.75 19.09 -23.42
N THR A 38 -21.81 19.07 -22.60
CA THR A 38 -23.05 19.82 -22.88
C THR A 38 -22.93 21.33 -22.71
N PHE A 39 -21.87 21.83 -22.05
CA PHE A 39 -21.61 23.28 -21.94
C PHE A 39 -20.27 23.71 -22.55
N VAL A 40 -19.35 22.77 -22.81
CA VAL A 40 -18.08 23.07 -23.49
C VAL A 40 -18.20 23.01 -25.01
N ALA A 41 -19.01 22.10 -25.55
CA ALA A 41 -19.14 21.92 -26.99
C ALA A 41 -20.09 22.98 -27.59
N LYS A 42 -19.55 23.84 -28.47
CA LYS A 42 -20.33 24.85 -29.20
C LYS A 42 -21.32 24.25 -30.21
N GLN A 43 -21.16 22.97 -30.52
CA GLN A 43 -21.99 22.25 -31.47
C GLN A 43 -23.26 21.68 -30.83
N PHE A 44 -23.34 21.70 -29.49
CA PHE A 44 -24.54 21.23 -28.79
C PHE A 44 -25.73 22.13 -29.16
N PRO A 45 -26.90 21.56 -29.46
CA PRO A 45 -28.04 22.33 -29.95
C PRO A 45 -28.52 23.33 -28.87
N ASP A 46 -28.90 24.53 -29.31
CA ASP A 46 -29.54 25.56 -28.46
C ASP A 46 -31.00 25.20 -28.14
N LYS A 47 -31.62 24.32 -28.93
CA LYS A 47 -32.94 23.76 -28.63
C LYS A 47 -32.86 22.80 -27.43
N PRO A 48 -33.79 22.87 -26.47
CA PRO A 48 -33.85 21.91 -25.37
C PRO A 48 -34.21 20.51 -25.89
N PHE A 49 -33.79 19.49 -25.15
CA PHE A 49 -34.20 18.11 -25.34
C PHE A 49 -35.52 17.86 -24.61
N ASP A 50 -36.37 17.00 -25.16
CA ASP A 50 -37.63 16.65 -24.51
C ASP A 50 -37.37 15.83 -23.25
N VAL A 51 -36.46 14.86 -23.33
CA VAL A 51 -36.13 13.91 -22.27
C VAL A 51 -34.64 13.92 -21.94
N LEU A 52 -34.32 13.92 -20.65
CA LEU A 52 -32.96 13.76 -20.13
C LEU A 52 -32.89 12.56 -19.19
N ILE A 53 -31.95 11.65 -19.46
CA ILE A 53 -31.60 10.54 -18.56
C ILE A 53 -30.18 10.81 -18.06
N LEU A 54 -30.05 10.97 -16.75
CA LEU A 54 -28.77 11.12 -16.07
C LEU A 54 -28.44 9.80 -15.38
N ASP A 55 -27.35 9.16 -15.81
CA ASP A 55 -26.80 7.98 -15.16
C ASP A 55 -25.62 8.35 -14.26
N GLU A 56 -25.32 7.53 -13.24
CA GLU A 56 -24.28 7.76 -12.23
C GLU A 56 -24.38 9.16 -11.57
N ALA A 57 -25.62 9.60 -11.29
CA ALA A 57 -25.88 10.96 -10.81
C ALA A 57 -25.30 11.24 -9.41
N SER A 58 -24.97 10.20 -8.64
CA SER A 58 -24.29 10.33 -7.34
C SER A 58 -22.89 10.94 -7.47
N MET A 59 -22.20 10.77 -8.60
CA MET A 59 -20.90 11.38 -8.86
C MET A 59 -20.95 12.77 -9.50
N SER A 60 -22.14 13.23 -9.89
CA SER A 60 -22.28 14.45 -10.70
C SER A 60 -22.26 15.71 -9.83
N PRO A 61 -21.32 16.66 -10.06
CA PRO A 61 -21.36 17.95 -9.39
C PRO A 61 -22.65 18.70 -9.72
N LEU A 62 -23.27 19.33 -8.71
CA LEU A 62 -24.58 19.98 -8.86
C LEU A 62 -24.64 21.02 -9.99
N PRO A 63 -23.64 21.91 -10.22
CA PRO A 63 -23.69 22.87 -11.32
C PRO A 63 -23.80 22.22 -12.70
N HIS A 64 -23.09 21.11 -12.92
CA HIS A 64 -23.13 20.40 -14.20
C HIS A 64 -24.49 19.72 -14.41
N LEU A 65 -25.04 19.14 -13.33
CA LEU A 65 -26.35 18.52 -13.34
C LEU A 65 -27.47 19.55 -13.59
N TYR A 66 -27.45 20.68 -12.90
CA TYR A 66 -28.42 21.76 -13.12
C TYR A 66 -28.31 22.37 -14.52
N TRP A 67 -27.09 22.47 -15.07
CA TRP A 67 -26.93 22.85 -16.47
C TRP A 67 -27.63 21.86 -17.39
N ALA A 68 -27.38 20.56 -17.26
CA ALA A 68 -28.02 19.57 -18.12
C ALA A 68 -29.56 19.58 -17.99
N ILE A 69 -30.07 19.70 -16.76
CA ILE A 69 -31.52 19.79 -16.50
C ILE A 69 -32.14 21.02 -17.16
N SER A 70 -31.46 22.18 -17.16
CA SER A 70 -31.98 23.39 -17.82
C SER A 70 -32.05 23.28 -19.35
N ARG A 71 -31.42 22.24 -19.92
CA ARG A 71 -31.49 21.88 -21.35
C ARG A 71 -32.59 20.87 -21.63
N CYS A 72 -33.46 20.55 -20.67
CA CYS A 72 -34.58 19.64 -20.83
C CYS A 72 -35.91 20.35 -20.58
N CYS A 73 -36.96 20.06 -21.37
CA CYS A 73 -38.25 20.74 -21.25
C CYS A 73 -39.43 19.86 -20.79
N GLU A 74 -39.37 18.52 -20.91
CA GLU A 74 -40.50 17.67 -20.53
C GLU A 74 -40.20 16.75 -19.35
N PHE A 75 -39.17 15.91 -19.43
CA PHE A 75 -38.98 14.82 -18.45
C PHE A 75 -37.51 14.54 -18.13
N VAL A 76 -37.19 14.50 -16.84
CA VAL A 76 -35.85 14.19 -16.34
C VAL A 76 -35.90 12.93 -15.47
N THR A 77 -35.10 11.93 -15.83
CA THR A 77 -34.83 10.76 -14.97
C THR A 77 -33.41 10.83 -14.44
N ILE A 78 -33.27 10.64 -13.13
CA ILE A 78 -31.99 10.61 -12.44
C ILE A 78 -31.77 9.21 -11.90
N VAL A 79 -30.72 8.55 -12.37
CA VAL A 79 -30.28 7.22 -11.95
C VAL A 79 -28.95 7.38 -11.22
N GLY A 80 -28.84 6.75 -10.06
CA GLY A 80 -27.64 6.81 -9.24
C GLY A 80 -27.80 6.03 -7.95
N ASP A 81 -26.69 5.92 -7.23
CA ASP A 81 -26.62 5.17 -5.98
C ASP A 81 -25.92 6.03 -4.92
N PHE A 82 -26.67 6.42 -3.88
CA PHE A 82 -26.16 7.24 -2.78
C PHE A 82 -25.21 6.46 -1.85
N LEU A 83 -25.13 5.13 -1.99
CA LEU A 83 -24.17 4.27 -1.30
C LEU A 83 -22.91 3.97 -2.15
N GLN A 84 -22.77 4.61 -3.32
CA GLN A 84 -21.54 4.63 -4.12
C GLN A 84 -20.87 6.01 -4.04
N LEU A 85 -19.79 6.23 -4.81
CA LEU A 85 -18.93 7.40 -4.63
C LEU A 85 -19.65 8.73 -4.95
N PRO A 86 -19.40 9.78 -4.15
CA PRO A 86 -19.93 11.13 -4.37
C PRO A 86 -19.07 11.88 -5.41
N PRO A 87 -19.42 13.13 -5.76
CA PRO A 87 -18.60 13.95 -6.62
C PRO A 87 -17.25 14.28 -5.95
N ILE A 88 -16.17 14.28 -6.73
CA ILE A 88 -14.83 14.55 -6.19
C ILE A 88 -14.65 16.06 -5.98
N CYS A 89 -14.52 16.49 -4.72
CA CYS A 89 -14.19 17.85 -4.34
C CYS A 89 -12.83 17.91 -3.62
N ILE A 90 -11.84 18.58 -4.23
CA ILE A 90 -10.47 18.70 -3.68
C ILE A 90 -10.36 19.91 -2.75
N ALA A 91 -11.13 20.95 -3.04
CA ALA A 91 -11.18 22.20 -2.29
C ALA A 91 -11.84 21.96 -0.92
N LYS A 92 -11.28 22.56 0.14
CA LYS A 92 -11.74 22.37 1.53
C LYS A 92 -12.75 23.44 1.96
N GLU A 93 -12.95 24.44 1.11
CA GLU A 93 -13.84 25.56 1.35
C GLU A 93 -15.28 25.08 1.40
N THR A 94 -16.04 25.58 2.37
CA THR A 94 -17.45 25.22 2.58
C THR A 94 -18.31 25.45 1.33
N MET A 95 -18.02 26.53 0.58
CA MET A 95 -18.72 26.85 -0.67
C MET A 95 -18.40 25.83 -1.78
N ALA A 96 -17.15 25.36 -1.86
CA ALA A 96 -16.76 24.36 -2.83
C ALA A 96 -17.44 23.02 -2.51
N HIS A 97 -17.41 22.57 -1.26
CA HIS A 97 -18.14 21.37 -0.84
C HIS A 97 -19.65 21.49 -1.10
N LYS A 98 -20.26 22.63 -0.78
CA LYS A 98 -21.69 22.87 -0.99
C LYS A 98 -22.15 22.62 -2.43
N TRP A 99 -21.35 22.98 -3.43
CA TRP A 99 -21.73 22.90 -4.84
C TRP A 99 -21.07 21.73 -5.58
N LEU A 100 -19.86 21.36 -5.22
CA LEU A 100 -19.04 20.41 -5.97
C LEU A 100 -18.79 19.09 -5.22
N GLY A 101 -19.09 19.00 -3.92
CA GLY A 101 -18.89 17.78 -3.12
C GLY A 101 -20.18 17.03 -2.77
N ARG A 102 -21.34 17.63 -3.05
CA ARG A 102 -22.66 17.07 -2.73
C ARG A 102 -23.32 16.47 -3.97
N SER A 103 -24.02 15.36 -3.79
CA SER A 103 -24.82 14.74 -4.86
C SER A 103 -26.25 15.28 -4.88
N ILE A 104 -26.95 15.08 -6.01
CA ILE A 104 -28.38 15.40 -6.08
C ILE A 104 -29.22 14.56 -5.10
N LEU A 105 -28.81 13.32 -4.82
CA LEU A 105 -29.50 12.44 -3.87
C LEU A 105 -29.41 12.99 -2.45
N GLU A 106 -28.25 13.51 -2.06
CA GLU A 106 -28.06 14.21 -0.79
C GLU A 106 -28.92 15.48 -0.69
N VAL A 107 -29.04 16.25 -1.78
CA VAL A 107 -29.93 17.42 -1.85
C VAL A 107 -31.40 17.04 -1.68
N LEU A 108 -31.80 15.87 -2.17
CA LEU A 108 -33.14 15.32 -2.01
C LEU A 108 -33.38 14.77 -0.59
N GLY A 109 -32.36 14.70 0.27
CA GLY A 109 -32.45 14.15 1.62
C GLY A 109 -32.28 12.63 1.67
N ILE A 110 -31.70 12.02 0.64
CA ILE A 110 -31.53 10.57 0.53
C ILE A 110 -30.10 10.19 0.92
N ASN A 111 -29.90 9.87 2.19
CA ASN A 111 -28.61 9.47 2.76
C ASN A 111 -28.61 8.04 3.32
N SER A 112 -29.78 7.41 3.39
CA SER A 112 -29.97 6.07 3.94
C SER A 112 -31.01 5.27 3.16
N VAL A 113 -30.96 3.94 3.30
CA VAL A 113 -31.94 3.03 2.70
C VAL A 113 -33.36 3.33 3.21
N LYS A 114 -33.49 3.70 4.49
CA LYS A 114 -34.75 4.08 5.10
C LYS A 114 -35.36 5.33 4.45
N GLU A 115 -34.56 6.39 4.26
CA GLU A 115 -35.02 7.62 3.60
C GLU A 115 -35.42 7.34 2.15
N ALA A 116 -34.61 6.58 1.42
CA ALA A 116 -34.89 6.17 0.04
C ALA A 116 -36.21 5.39 -0.09
N LEU A 117 -36.50 4.46 0.83
CA LEU A 117 -37.74 3.68 0.83
C LEU A 117 -38.98 4.52 1.16
N SER A 118 -38.81 5.62 1.92
CA SER A 118 -39.91 6.48 2.34
C SER A 118 -40.23 7.60 1.35
N ASP A 119 -39.34 7.87 0.40
CA ASP A 119 -39.49 8.98 -0.54
C ASP A 119 -40.23 8.54 -1.82
N HIS A 120 -41.40 9.11 -2.06
CA HIS A 120 -42.23 8.83 -3.24
C HIS A 120 -41.57 9.16 -4.59
N ARG A 121 -40.49 9.94 -4.60
CA ARG A 121 -39.73 10.30 -5.80
C ARG A 121 -38.69 9.23 -6.17
N ILE A 122 -38.42 8.28 -5.26
CA ILE A 122 -37.37 7.27 -5.41
C ILE A 122 -38.00 5.91 -5.69
N ASN A 123 -37.58 5.29 -6.79
CA ASN A 123 -37.89 3.90 -7.11
C ASN A 123 -36.63 3.05 -6.92
N LEU A 124 -36.59 2.25 -5.86
CA LEU A 124 -35.46 1.35 -5.59
C LEU A 124 -35.54 0.08 -6.44
N LEU A 125 -34.49 -0.17 -7.22
CA LEU A 125 -34.28 -1.43 -7.91
C LEU A 125 -33.68 -2.45 -6.94
N LYS A 126 -34.43 -3.50 -6.62
CA LYS A 126 -34.02 -4.49 -5.61
C LYS A 126 -33.23 -5.66 -6.19
N LYS A 127 -33.49 -6.03 -7.44
CA LYS A 127 -32.96 -7.26 -8.02
C LYS A 127 -31.60 -7.04 -8.68
N GLN A 128 -30.59 -7.82 -8.29
CA GLN A 128 -29.23 -7.77 -8.85
C GLN A 128 -28.95 -8.99 -9.75
N TYR A 129 -28.21 -8.75 -10.83
CA TYR A 129 -27.92 -9.76 -11.87
C TYR A 129 -26.42 -9.99 -12.11
N ARG A 130 -25.55 -9.32 -11.34
CA ARG A 130 -24.11 -9.21 -11.60
C ARG A 130 -23.30 -10.23 -10.81
N MET A 131 -23.37 -10.12 -9.49
CA MET A 131 -22.46 -10.75 -8.54
C MET A 131 -22.94 -12.16 -8.24
N ALA A 132 -22.02 -13.11 -8.09
CA ALA A 132 -22.27 -14.38 -7.42
C ALA A 132 -22.88 -14.13 -6.03
N HIS A 133 -23.75 -15.03 -5.58
CA HIS A 133 -24.52 -14.88 -4.33
C HIS A 133 -23.64 -14.61 -3.09
N GLU A 134 -22.52 -15.32 -3.00
CA GLU A 134 -21.56 -15.19 -1.90
C GLU A 134 -20.93 -13.79 -1.89
N ILE A 135 -20.70 -13.21 -3.07
CA ILE A 135 -20.16 -11.86 -3.23
C ILE A 135 -21.23 -10.81 -2.93
N SER A 136 -22.44 -10.93 -3.49
CA SER A 136 -23.54 -9.97 -3.30
C SER A 136 -24.00 -9.87 -1.84
N THR A 137 -23.85 -10.94 -1.07
CA THR A 137 -24.18 -10.98 0.35
C THR A 137 -23.41 -9.93 1.15
N ILE A 138 -22.15 -9.65 0.80
CA ILE A 138 -21.33 -8.65 1.47
C ILE A 138 -21.95 -7.24 1.34
N PRO A 139 -22.09 -6.66 0.13
CA PRO A 139 -22.65 -5.33 0.02
C PRO A 139 -24.12 -5.28 0.48
N ASN A 140 -24.90 -6.34 0.26
CA ASN A 140 -26.28 -6.40 0.70
C ASN A 140 -26.41 -6.29 2.23
N ARG A 141 -25.57 -7.03 2.98
CA ARG A 141 -25.56 -7.01 4.44
C ARG A 141 -25.00 -5.71 5.02
N PHE A 142 -23.90 -5.20 4.47
CA PHE A 142 -23.14 -4.10 5.08
C PHE A 142 -23.53 -2.70 4.58
N PHE A 143 -24.13 -2.58 3.39
CA PHE A 143 -24.51 -1.28 2.80
C PHE A 143 -26.02 -1.17 2.53
N TYR A 144 -26.67 -2.19 1.96
CA TYR A 144 -28.06 -2.10 1.49
C TYR A 144 -29.11 -2.69 2.46
N GLU A 145 -28.76 -2.97 3.71
CA GLU A 145 -29.69 -3.45 4.76
C GLU A 145 -30.54 -4.68 4.35
N ASN A 146 -29.92 -5.61 3.61
CA ASN A 146 -30.57 -6.82 3.08
C ASN A 146 -31.77 -6.54 2.15
N LYS A 147 -31.77 -5.41 1.44
CA LYS A 147 -32.83 -5.05 0.48
C LYS A 147 -32.55 -5.47 -0.95
N LEU A 148 -31.33 -5.91 -1.27
CA LEU A 148 -31.01 -6.50 -2.56
C LEU A 148 -31.44 -7.97 -2.62
N GLU A 149 -31.94 -8.38 -3.76
CA GLU A 149 -32.37 -9.74 -4.07
C GLU A 149 -31.57 -10.26 -5.26
N ASP A 150 -31.07 -11.49 -5.14
CA ASP A 150 -30.28 -12.10 -6.21
C ASP A 150 -31.18 -12.76 -7.25
N ASP A 151 -30.91 -12.49 -8.52
CA ASP A 151 -31.53 -13.26 -9.59
C ASP A 151 -31.00 -14.71 -9.62
N LEU A 152 -31.85 -15.67 -10.00
CA LEU A 152 -31.49 -17.09 -10.09
C LEU A 152 -30.27 -17.34 -10.98
N SER A 153 -30.06 -16.50 -12.01
CA SER A 153 -28.88 -16.57 -12.89
C SER A 153 -27.54 -16.37 -12.18
N THR A 154 -27.55 -15.84 -10.95
CA THR A 154 -26.32 -15.50 -10.22
C THR A 154 -25.78 -16.62 -9.33
N PHE A 155 -26.60 -17.62 -8.97
CA PHE A 155 -26.20 -18.71 -8.07
C PHE A 155 -25.20 -19.70 -8.70
N ASN A 156 -25.17 -19.80 -10.04
CA ASN A 156 -24.27 -20.70 -10.77
C ASN A 156 -23.01 -19.99 -11.32
N ARG A 157 -22.62 -18.84 -10.75
CA ARG A 157 -21.49 -18.01 -11.25
C ARG A 157 -20.10 -18.49 -10.82
N ARG A 158 -19.94 -19.74 -10.39
CA ARG A 158 -18.61 -20.29 -10.07
C ARG A 158 -17.76 -20.37 -11.34
N LEU A 159 -16.48 -20.09 -11.18
CA LEU A 159 -15.50 -20.17 -12.26
C LEU A 159 -14.24 -20.86 -11.75
N ASP A 160 -13.54 -21.58 -12.62
CA ASP A 160 -12.21 -22.11 -12.32
C ASP A 160 -11.18 -21.18 -12.98
N ASP A 161 -10.39 -20.50 -12.16
CA ASP A 161 -9.30 -19.63 -12.61
C ASP A 161 -7.91 -20.27 -12.43
N GLY A 162 -7.86 -21.53 -12.01
CA GLY A 162 -6.65 -22.28 -11.69
C GLY A 162 -5.96 -21.88 -10.38
N VAL A 163 -6.60 -21.06 -9.54
CA VAL A 163 -6.10 -20.70 -8.21
C VAL A 163 -7.08 -21.13 -7.11
N SER A 164 -8.38 -20.91 -7.31
CA SER A 164 -9.43 -21.27 -6.35
C SER A 164 -10.74 -21.62 -7.08
N ASP A 165 -11.63 -22.36 -6.41
CA ASP A 165 -13.01 -22.60 -6.84
C ASP A 165 -14.03 -21.77 -6.03
N SER A 166 -13.58 -21.03 -5.01
CA SER A 166 -14.42 -20.18 -4.16
C SER A 166 -14.68 -18.81 -4.79
N PRO A 167 -15.92 -18.27 -4.80
CA PRO A 167 -16.19 -16.89 -5.22
C PRO A 167 -15.53 -15.83 -4.33
N LEU A 168 -15.21 -16.18 -3.08
CA LEU A 168 -14.53 -15.31 -2.12
C LEU A 168 -13.23 -15.94 -1.68
N VAL A 169 -12.14 -15.19 -1.84
CA VAL A 169 -10.80 -15.63 -1.42
C VAL A 169 -10.07 -14.50 -0.69
N LEU A 170 -9.57 -14.79 0.49
CA LEU A 170 -8.65 -13.93 1.25
C LEU A 170 -7.22 -14.35 0.97
N ILE A 171 -6.41 -13.45 0.42
CA ILE A 171 -4.96 -13.62 0.32
C ILE A 171 -4.31 -12.92 1.51
N GLU A 172 -3.91 -13.72 2.50
CA GLU A 172 -3.31 -13.24 3.73
C GLU A 172 -1.85 -12.86 3.51
N THR A 173 -1.49 -11.61 3.84
CA THR A 173 -0.11 -11.14 3.75
C THR A 173 0.60 -11.05 5.10
N ALA A 174 -0.11 -11.21 6.22
CA ALA A 174 0.47 -11.07 7.55
C ALA A 174 1.62 -12.04 7.88
N THR A 175 1.66 -13.24 7.27
CA THR A 175 2.76 -14.20 7.46
C THR A 175 4.09 -13.64 6.95
N MET A 176 4.06 -12.94 5.82
CA MET A 176 5.22 -12.25 5.26
C MET A 176 5.43 -10.86 5.87
N ASN A 177 4.46 -10.38 6.65
CA ASN A 177 4.48 -9.12 7.40
C ASN A 177 4.99 -7.92 6.55
N PRO A 178 4.42 -7.69 5.34
CA PRO A 178 4.91 -6.66 4.43
C PRO A 178 4.60 -5.25 4.92
N TRP A 179 5.52 -4.33 4.64
CA TRP A 179 5.45 -2.96 5.13
C TRP A 179 4.73 -2.05 4.13
N CYS A 180 3.84 -1.19 4.64
CA CYS A 180 3.24 -0.13 3.84
C CYS A 180 4.05 1.17 3.98
N SER A 181 4.53 1.66 2.84
CA SER A 181 5.43 2.80 2.75
C SER A 181 4.74 4.05 2.21
N ARG A 182 5.31 5.23 2.55
CA ARG A 182 4.85 6.53 2.04
C ARG A 182 5.91 7.25 1.23
N LEU A 183 5.51 7.77 0.08
CA LEU A 183 6.26 8.73 -0.71
C LEU A 183 6.30 10.08 0.00
N SER A 184 7.27 10.94 -0.38
CA SER A 184 7.35 12.32 0.13
C SER A 184 6.11 13.15 -0.19
N THR A 185 5.42 12.83 -1.29
CA THR A 185 4.14 13.41 -1.69
C THR A 185 2.94 12.93 -0.85
N GLY A 186 3.17 12.04 0.12
CA GLY A 186 2.14 11.48 1.00
C GLY A 186 1.45 10.22 0.48
N GLY A 187 1.72 9.84 -0.79
CA GLY A 187 1.19 8.65 -1.46
C GLY A 187 1.63 7.34 -0.81
N ARG A 188 0.74 6.34 -0.77
CA ARG A 188 0.98 5.03 -0.16
C ARG A 188 1.27 3.96 -1.20
N PHE A 189 2.17 3.05 -0.89
CA PHE A 189 2.44 1.86 -1.67
C PHE A 189 2.99 0.73 -0.78
N ASN A 190 2.80 -0.51 -1.22
CA ASN A 190 3.33 -1.72 -0.61
C ASN A 190 3.83 -2.63 -1.73
N LEU A 191 5.15 -2.78 -1.83
CA LEU A 191 5.79 -3.48 -2.94
C LEU A 191 5.47 -4.98 -2.93
N TYR A 192 5.46 -5.61 -1.75
CA TYR A 192 5.09 -7.00 -1.60
C TYR A 192 3.66 -7.26 -2.07
N ASN A 193 2.68 -6.46 -1.59
CA ASN A 193 1.30 -6.57 -2.05
C ASN A 193 1.17 -6.38 -3.56
N ALA A 194 1.90 -5.42 -4.14
CA ALA A 194 1.86 -5.18 -5.58
C ALA A 194 2.33 -6.41 -6.38
N LEU A 195 3.40 -7.06 -5.92
CA LEU A 195 3.93 -8.29 -6.52
C LEU A 195 2.98 -9.48 -6.34
N VAL A 196 2.36 -9.63 -5.17
CA VAL A 196 1.34 -10.65 -4.91
C VAL A 196 0.17 -10.47 -5.87
N CYS A 197 -0.37 -9.26 -5.99
CA CYS A 197 -1.51 -8.97 -6.89
C CYS A 197 -1.16 -9.23 -8.35
N ALA A 198 0.00 -8.77 -8.81
CA ALA A 198 0.46 -9.01 -10.17
C ALA A 198 0.67 -10.51 -10.45
N THR A 199 1.28 -11.24 -9.51
CA THR A 199 1.55 -12.68 -9.64
C THR A 199 0.27 -13.49 -9.65
N LEU A 200 -0.68 -13.14 -8.77
CA LEU A 200 -2.01 -13.73 -8.72
C LEU A 200 -2.75 -13.52 -10.05
N ALA A 201 -2.81 -12.27 -10.53
CA ALA A 201 -3.45 -11.95 -11.80
C ALA A 201 -2.81 -12.72 -12.97
N ARG A 202 -1.48 -12.85 -12.99
CA ARG A 202 -0.79 -13.63 -14.02
C ARG A 202 -1.11 -15.12 -13.95
N LYS A 203 -1.21 -15.72 -12.76
CA LYS A 203 -1.64 -17.12 -12.60
C LYS A 203 -3.05 -17.31 -13.16
N ILE A 204 -3.96 -16.41 -12.83
CA ILE A 204 -5.35 -16.40 -13.33
C ILE A 204 -5.40 -16.29 -14.86
N ILE A 205 -4.54 -15.45 -15.46
CA ILE A 205 -4.49 -15.28 -16.92
C ILE A 205 -4.12 -16.55 -17.66
N ALA A 206 -3.41 -17.50 -17.04
CA ALA A 206 -3.16 -18.80 -17.67
C ALA A 206 -4.46 -19.51 -18.08
N ASN A 207 -5.58 -19.18 -17.45
CA ASN A 207 -6.92 -19.71 -17.75
C ASN A 207 -7.84 -18.68 -18.43
N ILE A 208 -7.35 -17.53 -18.91
CA ILE A 208 -8.19 -16.41 -19.38
C ILE A 208 -9.18 -16.81 -20.50
N GLU A 209 -8.78 -17.69 -21.40
CA GLU A 209 -9.66 -18.14 -22.50
C GLU A 209 -10.83 -18.98 -21.98
N ARG A 210 -10.61 -19.80 -20.95
CA ARG A 210 -11.68 -20.51 -20.26
C ARG A 210 -12.60 -19.53 -19.53
N ILE A 211 -12.03 -18.56 -18.82
CA ILE A 211 -12.78 -17.50 -18.12
C ILE A 211 -13.69 -16.74 -19.09
N ARG A 212 -13.15 -16.33 -20.25
CA ARG A 212 -13.89 -15.63 -21.31
C ARG A 212 -15.05 -16.47 -21.85
N LYS A 213 -14.84 -17.77 -22.03
CA LYS A 213 -15.88 -18.72 -22.47
C LYS A 213 -16.97 -18.89 -21.41
N ASP A 214 -16.59 -19.18 -20.17
CA ASP A 214 -17.54 -19.42 -19.06
C ASP A 214 -18.38 -18.18 -18.74
N CYS A 215 -17.80 -16.98 -18.91
CA CYS A 215 -18.49 -15.72 -18.70
C CYS A 215 -19.19 -15.16 -19.96
N ASN A 216 -19.11 -15.85 -21.10
CA ASN A 216 -19.57 -15.38 -22.41
C ASN A 216 -19.14 -13.93 -22.72
N ASN A 217 -17.87 -13.61 -22.45
CA ASN A 217 -17.31 -12.28 -22.65
C ASN A 217 -15.90 -12.39 -23.23
N PRO A 218 -15.71 -12.24 -24.56
CA PRO A 218 -14.39 -12.34 -25.19
C PRO A 218 -13.42 -11.23 -24.76
N ASN A 219 -13.95 -10.12 -24.23
CA ASN A 219 -13.16 -8.99 -23.77
C ASN A 219 -12.89 -9.01 -22.26
N ALA A 220 -13.26 -10.09 -21.56
CA ALA A 220 -13.02 -10.20 -20.11
C ALA A 220 -11.54 -10.04 -19.78
N LYS A 221 -11.29 -9.31 -18.69
CA LYS A 221 -9.97 -9.08 -18.10
C LYS A 221 -9.98 -9.46 -16.62
N VAL A 222 -8.79 -9.50 -16.03
CA VAL A 222 -8.66 -9.50 -14.56
C VAL A 222 -8.57 -8.06 -14.09
N GLY A 223 -9.46 -7.65 -13.18
CA GLY A 223 -9.40 -6.32 -12.56
C GLY A 223 -8.52 -6.35 -11.32
N ILE A 224 -7.62 -5.36 -11.15
CA ILE A 224 -6.93 -5.08 -9.89
C ILE A 224 -7.33 -3.68 -9.43
N ILE A 225 -7.90 -3.60 -8.24
CA ILE A 225 -8.42 -2.36 -7.66
C ILE A 225 -7.71 -2.08 -6.34
N THR A 226 -7.27 -0.84 -6.15
CA THR A 226 -6.71 -0.38 -4.88
C THR A 226 -7.20 1.04 -4.57
N PRO A 227 -7.37 1.43 -3.30
CA PRO A 227 -7.72 2.83 -2.98
C PRO A 227 -6.58 3.82 -3.34
N TYR A 228 -5.32 3.36 -3.47
CA TYR A 228 -4.17 4.25 -3.61
C TYR A 228 -3.65 4.39 -5.04
N LYS A 229 -3.55 5.64 -5.49
CA LYS A 229 -3.02 5.98 -6.83
C LYS A 229 -1.60 5.49 -7.06
N ASP A 230 -0.73 5.62 -6.06
CA ASP A 230 0.69 5.23 -6.20
C ASP A 230 0.86 3.72 -6.20
N GLN A 231 0.05 2.98 -5.44
CA GLN A 231 -0.04 1.52 -5.54
C GLN A 231 -0.56 1.07 -6.90
N ALA A 232 -1.65 1.66 -7.41
CA ALA A 232 -2.16 1.36 -8.75
C ALA A 232 -1.11 1.64 -9.83
N ARG A 233 -0.32 2.72 -9.68
CA ARG A 233 0.78 3.04 -10.61
C ARG A 233 1.88 1.98 -10.56
N LEU A 234 2.27 1.54 -9.35
CA LEU A 234 3.30 0.51 -9.18
C LEU A 234 2.87 -0.80 -9.84
N ILE A 235 1.65 -1.28 -9.56
CA ILE A 235 1.12 -2.51 -10.16
C ILE A 235 1.03 -2.37 -11.68
N ASN A 236 0.54 -1.22 -12.20
CA ASN A 236 0.51 -0.98 -13.65
C ASN A 236 1.88 -1.09 -14.31
N LYS A 237 2.95 -0.57 -13.67
CA LYS A 237 4.31 -0.74 -14.20
C LYS A 237 4.70 -2.22 -14.25
N ILE A 238 4.42 -2.97 -13.19
CA ILE A 238 4.69 -4.43 -13.13
C ILE A 238 4.00 -5.17 -14.28
N ILE A 239 2.72 -4.89 -14.49
CA ILE A 239 1.92 -5.50 -15.55
C ILE A 239 2.42 -5.09 -16.95
N MET A 240 2.85 -3.83 -17.12
CA MET A 240 3.38 -3.33 -18.40
C MET A 240 4.69 -4.03 -18.78
N ASP A 241 5.62 -4.16 -17.84
CA ASP A 241 6.90 -4.84 -18.08
C ASP A 241 6.71 -6.33 -18.37
N TRP A 242 5.69 -6.94 -17.76
CA TRP A 242 5.29 -8.31 -18.06
C TRP A 242 4.48 -8.45 -19.35
N LYS A 243 4.16 -7.33 -20.04
CA LYS A 243 3.37 -7.28 -21.27
C LYS A 243 1.97 -7.87 -21.12
N LEU A 244 1.32 -7.63 -19.98
CA LEU A 244 -0.01 -8.16 -19.64
C LEU A 244 -1.10 -7.09 -19.61
N SER A 245 -0.81 -5.85 -20.05
CA SER A 245 -1.73 -4.70 -20.00
C SER A 245 -3.05 -4.91 -20.76
N ASP A 246 -3.05 -5.77 -21.78
CA ASP A 246 -4.26 -6.07 -22.55
C ASP A 246 -5.21 -7.01 -21.80
N LEU A 247 -4.69 -7.79 -20.85
CA LEU A 247 -5.40 -8.85 -20.11
C LEU A 247 -5.72 -8.45 -18.66
N ILE A 248 -5.02 -7.46 -18.10
CA ILE A 248 -5.22 -6.97 -16.74
C ILE A 248 -5.58 -5.48 -16.78
N ARG A 249 -6.66 -5.12 -16.09
CA ARG A 249 -7.05 -3.74 -15.85
C ARG A 249 -6.71 -3.34 -14.42
N VAL A 250 -5.77 -2.42 -14.24
CA VAL A 250 -5.36 -1.92 -12.91
C VAL A 250 -5.79 -0.48 -12.73
N SER A 251 -6.54 -0.18 -11.67
CA SER A 251 -7.01 1.18 -11.40
C SER A 251 -7.28 1.48 -9.93
N THR A 252 -7.52 2.75 -9.63
CA THR A 252 -8.10 3.12 -8.33
C THR A 252 -9.60 2.85 -8.30
N VAL A 253 -10.19 2.70 -7.11
CA VAL A 253 -11.64 2.50 -6.95
C VAL A 253 -12.45 3.55 -7.73
N HIS A 254 -12.12 4.83 -7.55
CA HIS A 254 -12.74 5.96 -8.25
C HIS A 254 -12.70 5.84 -9.79
N ARG A 255 -11.62 5.30 -10.35
CA ARG A 255 -11.46 5.16 -11.81
C ARG A 255 -12.00 3.82 -12.34
N PHE A 256 -12.37 2.90 -11.47
CA PHE A 256 -13.00 1.63 -11.84
C PHE A 256 -14.53 1.72 -11.83
N GLN A 257 -15.11 2.80 -11.30
CA GLN A 257 -16.55 3.01 -11.29
C GLN A 257 -17.16 2.94 -12.71
N GLY A 258 -18.36 2.36 -12.81
CA GLY A 258 -19.01 2.00 -14.07
C GLY A 258 -18.38 0.81 -14.82
N GLY A 259 -17.18 0.38 -14.44
CA GLY A 259 -16.55 -0.85 -14.93
C GLY A 259 -16.99 -2.09 -14.16
N GLU A 260 -16.80 -3.26 -14.75
CA GLU A 260 -17.01 -4.56 -14.11
C GLU A 260 -16.11 -5.60 -14.78
N GLU A 261 -15.64 -6.59 -14.02
CA GLU A 261 -14.88 -7.72 -14.56
C GLU A 261 -15.31 -9.02 -13.88
N PRO A 262 -15.13 -10.20 -14.54
CA PRO A 262 -15.41 -11.49 -13.92
C PRO A 262 -14.67 -11.69 -12.60
N ILE A 263 -13.40 -11.30 -12.57
CA ILE A 263 -12.53 -11.44 -11.41
C ILE A 263 -11.97 -10.08 -11.02
N ILE A 264 -12.10 -9.75 -9.74
CA ILE A 264 -11.52 -8.55 -9.12
C ILE A 264 -10.57 -8.96 -8.02
N ILE A 265 -9.36 -8.40 -8.05
CA ILE A 265 -8.37 -8.45 -6.98
C ILE A 265 -8.37 -7.08 -6.30
N PHE A 266 -8.85 -7.02 -5.06
CA PHE A 266 -8.78 -5.82 -4.24
C PHE A 266 -7.50 -5.83 -3.40
N ASP A 267 -6.59 -4.89 -3.67
CA ASP A 267 -5.39 -4.68 -2.88
C ASP A 267 -5.60 -3.57 -1.86
N SER A 268 -5.67 -3.98 -0.59
CA SER A 268 -5.75 -3.04 0.53
C SER A 268 -4.52 -2.14 0.63
N CYS A 269 -3.34 -2.58 0.16
CA CYS A 269 -2.02 -1.93 0.32
C CYS A 269 -1.58 -1.69 1.78
N GLU A 270 -2.47 -1.86 2.74
CA GLU A 270 -2.23 -1.62 4.16
C GLU A 270 -1.32 -2.71 4.74
N GLY A 271 -0.56 -2.29 5.75
CA GLY A 271 0.40 -3.11 6.45
C GLY A 271 1.13 -2.26 7.49
N PRO A 272 1.92 -2.88 8.37
CA PRO A 272 2.73 -2.16 9.35
C PRO A 272 3.53 -1.03 8.71
N GLY A 273 3.78 0.01 9.52
CA GLY A 273 4.52 1.19 9.10
C GLY A 273 3.68 2.43 8.83
N VAL A 274 2.38 2.29 8.67
CA VAL A 274 1.46 3.42 8.69
C VAL A 274 0.22 3.03 9.49
N ARG A 275 -0.48 4.03 10.01
CA ARG A 275 -1.87 3.82 10.46
C ARG A 275 -2.74 3.55 9.25
N VAL A 276 -3.80 2.75 9.41
CA VAL A 276 -4.79 2.51 8.36
C VAL A 276 -5.33 3.86 7.87
N ALA A 277 -5.40 4.03 6.54
CA ALA A 277 -5.84 5.31 6.01
C ALA A 277 -7.33 5.54 6.32
N PRO A 278 -7.74 6.81 6.51
CA PRO A 278 -9.17 7.15 6.65
C PRO A 278 -10.03 6.58 5.52
N MET A 279 -9.52 6.51 4.28
CA MET A 279 -10.23 5.95 3.13
C MET A 279 -10.61 4.46 3.25
N LEU A 280 -10.13 3.76 4.29
CA LEU A 280 -10.50 2.38 4.62
C LEU A 280 -11.08 2.23 6.05
N ASP A 281 -11.23 3.34 6.78
CA ASP A 281 -11.79 3.37 8.13
C ASP A 281 -12.97 4.34 8.17
N ASP A 282 -14.18 3.79 8.19
CA ASP A 282 -15.44 4.55 8.21
C ASP A 282 -15.76 5.17 9.58
N THR A 283 -14.96 4.90 10.61
CA THR A 283 -15.09 5.57 11.92
C THR A 283 -14.40 6.93 11.96
N LYS A 284 -13.61 7.27 10.93
CA LYS A 284 -12.99 8.59 10.80
C LYS A 284 -14.00 9.60 10.23
N HIS A 285 -13.96 10.81 10.76
CA HIS A 285 -14.76 11.94 10.27
C HIS A 285 -14.46 12.19 8.77
N ASP A 286 -15.51 12.45 7.98
CA ASP A 286 -15.47 12.65 6.51
C ASP A 286 -14.83 11.49 5.73
N SER A 287 -14.97 10.25 6.21
CA SER A 287 -14.46 9.07 5.54
C SER A 287 -15.43 8.51 4.50
N ASP A 288 -14.95 8.41 3.25
CA ASP A 288 -15.65 7.71 2.17
C ASP A 288 -15.43 6.19 2.19
N ALA A 289 -14.86 5.62 3.25
CA ALA A 289 -14.45 4.20 3.28
C ALA A 289 -15.58 3.23 2.94
N ARG A 290 -16.81 3.49 3.43
CA ARG A 290 -17.97 2.66 3.10
C ARG A 290 -18.25 2.64 1.60
N LEU A 291 -18.21 3.81 0.96
CA LEU A 291 -18.51 3.99 -0.46
C LEU A 291 -17.40 3.36 -1.33
N VAL A 292 -16.15 3.53 -0.91
CA VAL A 292 -14.96 2.93 -1.56
C VAL A 292 -15.04 1.40 -1.55
N LEU A 293 -15.35 0.81 -0.39
CA LEU A 293 -15.47 -0.64 -0.24
C LEU A 293 -16.67 -1.19 -1.02
N ASN A 294 -17.82 -0.51 -0.94
CA ASN A 294 -19.02 -0.91 -1.69
C ASN A 294 -18.75 -0.91 -3.20
N VAL A 295 -18.16 0.17 -3.74
CA VAL A 295 -17.81 0.22 -5.15
C VAL A 295 -16.84 -0.90 -5.51
N ALA A 296 -15.74 -1.07 -4.76
CA ALA A 296 -14.71 -2.07 -5.06
C ALA A 296 -15.28 -3.49 -5.15
N ILE A 297 -16.12 -3.90 -4.20
CA ILE A 297 -16.71 -5.24 -4.15
C ILE A 297 -17.72 -5.42 -5.30
N THR A 298 -18.58 -4.43 -5.53
CA THR A 298 -19.65 -4.48 -6.54
C THR A 298 -19.18 -4.41 -7.99
N ARG A 299 -17.87 -4.28 -8.25
CA ARG A 299 -17.28 -4.39 -9.61
C ARG A 299 -17.13 -5.84 -10.08
N THR A 300 -17.35 -6.78 -9.19
CA THR A 300 -17.05 -8.21 -9.42
C THR A 300 -18.27 -8.96 -9.93
N LYS A 301 -18.08 -9.94 -10.82
CA LYS A 301 -19.16 -10.85 -11.23
C LYS A 301 -19.04 -12.24 -10.60
N ASN A 302 -17.87 -12.86 -10.70
CA ASN A 302 -17.70 -14.29 -10.40
C ASN A 302 -16.79 -14.53 -9.20
N ARG A 303 -15.67 -13.80 -9.09
CA ARG A 303 -14.69 -14.01 -8.01
C ARG A 303 -14.04 -12.74 -7.50
N PHE A 304 -14.04 -12.58 -6.18
CA PHE A 304 -13.37 -11.49 -5.48
C PHE A 304 -12.22 -12.01 -4.62
N TYR A 305 -11.02 -11.52 -4.90
CA TYR A 305 -9.84 -11.71 -4.08
C TYR A 305 -9.60 -10.48 -3.20
N PHE A 306 -9.54 -10.65 -1.89
CA PHE A 306 -9.09 -9.61 -0.97
C PHE A 306 -7.62 -9.85 -0.61
N VAL A 307 -6.71 -8.94 -0.99
CA VAL A 307 -5.29 -9.01 -0.64
C VAL A 307 -5.00 -8.02 0.48
N GLY A 308 -4.56 -8.51 1.63
CA GLY A 308 -4.25 -7.62 2.74
C GLY A 308 -3.61 -8.26 3.96
N HIS A 309 -3.01 -7.38 4.77
CA HIS A 309 -2.43 -7.73 6.06
C HIS A 309 -3.52 -7.62 7.13
N THR A 310 -4.36 -8.65 7.27
CA THR A 310 -5.57 -8.59 8.11
C THR A 310 -5.25 -8.34 9.59
N LYS A 311 -4.17 -8.92 10.12
CA LYS A 311 -3.75 -8.68 11.52
C LYS A 311 -3.49 -7.22 11.81
N HIS A 312 -2.84 -6.51 10.87
CA HIS A 312 -2.58 -5.08 10.99
C HIS A 312 -3.88 -4.29 10.89
N LEU A 313 -4.69 -4.58 9.86
CA LEU A 313 -6.01 -3.95 9.67
C LEU A 313 -6.88 -4.08 10.92
N LEU A 314 -7.06 -5.29 11.46
CA LEU A 314 -7.87 -5.55 12.66
C LEU A 314 -7.27 -4.99 13.95
N SER A 315 -5.95 -4.83 14.02
CA SER A 315 -5.29 -4.21 15.18
C SER A 315 -5.46 -2.69 15.24
N ASP A 316 -5.64 -2.04 14.09
CA ASP A 316 -5.67 -0.58 14.00
C ASP A 316 -7.08 -0.01 13.76
N LEU A 317 -7.95 -0.78 13.09
CA LEU A 317 -9.35 -0.42 12.86
C LEU A 317 -10.18 -0.59 14.13
N HIS A 318 -11.20 0.26 14.25
CA HIS A 318 -12.26 0.01 15.24
C HIS A 318 -13.02 -1.27 14.89
N ARG A 319 -13.44 -2.04 15.91
CA ARG A 319 -14.17 -3.32 15.73
C ARG A 319 -15.44 -3.16 14.90
N ASP A 320 -16.14 -2.04 15.08
CA ASP A 320 -17.40 -1.75 14.37
C ASP A 320 -17.21 -1.14 12.99
N SER A 321 -15.96 -0.88 12.56
CA SER A 321 -15.70 -0.42 11.20
C SER A 321 -16.20 -1.46 10.19
N VAL A 322 -16.72 -0.99 9.06
CA VAL A 322 -17.23 -1.87 8.01
C VAL A 322 -16.13 -2.78 7.49
N LEU A 323 -14.90 -2.28 7.33
CA LEU A 323 -13.79 -3.12 6.86
C LEU A 323 -13.45 -4.24 7.85
N ALA A 324 -13.41 -3.96 9.16
CA ALA A 324 -13.17 -5.01 10.15
C ALA A 324 -14.27 -6.09 10.11
N ARG A 325 -15.53 -5.68 10.00
CA ARG A 325 -16.68 -6.61 9.87
C ARG A 325 -16.64 -7.42 8.57
N ILE A 326 -16.23 -6.82 7.46
CA ILE A 326 -16.01 -7.52 6.20
C ILE A 326 -14.87 -8.54 6.37
N ILE A 327 -13.73 -8.17 6.96
CA ILE A 327 -12.61 -9.12 7.19
C ILE A 327 -13.07 -10.30 8.05
N HIS A 328 -13.86 -10.06 9.10
CA HIS A 328 -14.46 -11.15 9.89
C HIS A 328 -15.34 -12.07 9.05
N TYR A 329 -16.17 -11.52 8.16
CA TYR A 329 -16.95 -12.31 7.21
C TYR A 329 -16.07 -13.13 6.26
N PHE A 330 -14.95 -12.59 5.78
CA PHE A 330 -13.98 -13.36 4.99
C PHE A 330 -13.39 -14.55 5.77
N TYR A 331 -13.14 -14.40 7.07
CA TYR A 331 -12.69 -15.54 7.89
C TYR A 331 -13.75 -16.62 8.08
N GLU A 332 -15.03 -16.27 8.02
CA GLU A 332 -16.13 -17.22 8.17
C GLU A 332 -16.46 -17.92 6.85
N GLU A 333 -16.49 -17.18 5.73
CA GLU A 333 -17.11 -17.62 4.48
C GLU A 333 -16.13 -17.74 3.29
N ALA A 334 -14.93 -17.17 3.37
CA ALA A 334 -13.97 -17.19 2.26
C ALA A 334 -12.91 -18.26 2.42
N GLU A 335 -12.35 -18.71 1.29
CA GLU A 335 -11.13 -19.50 1.29
C GLU A 335 -9.94 -18.60 1.65
N VAL A 336 -9.07 -19.03 2.57
CA VAL A 336 -7.89 -18.26 2.98
C VAL A 336 -6.64 -18.89 2.41
N LEU A 337 -5.91 -18.13 1.59
CA LEU A 337 -4.62 -18.54 1.02
C LEU A 337 -3.50 -17.66 1.59
N ASP A 338 -2.40 -18.29 1.99
CA ASP A 338 -1.22 -17.56 2.40
C ASP A 338 -0.47 -17.00 1.18
N SER A 339 -0.14 -15.71 1.22
CA SER A 339 0.52 -15.05 0.10
C SER A 339 1.88 -15.64 -0.27
N GLY A 340 2.63 -16.23 0.68
CA GLY A 340 3.93 -16.86 0.42
C GLY A 340 3.85 -17.95 -0.67
N THR A 341 2.78 -18.75 -0.63
CA THR A 341 2.50 -19.80 -1.63
C THR A 341 2.34 -19.27 -3.06
N LEU A 342 2.05 -17.96 -3.21
CA LEU A 342 1.91 -17.32 -4.50
C LEU A 342 3.25 -16.79 -5.06
N VAL A 343 4.16 -16.35 -4.19
CA VAL A 343 5.34 -15.55 -4.57
C VAL A 343 6.71 -16.25 -4.54
N ASP A 344 6.82 -17.46 -3.98
CA ASP A 344 8.10 -18.17 -3.71
C ASP A 344 9.12 -18.28 -4.87
N LYS A 345 8.70 -18.17 -6.13
CA LYS A 345 9.62 -18.23 -7.29
C LYS A 345 10.01 -16.88 -7.88
N TYR A 346 9.25 -15.81 -7.60
CA TYR A 346 9.42 -14.50 -8.24
C TYR A 346 10.10 -13.46 -7.36
N PHE A 347 10.07 -13.64 -6.04
CA PHE A 347 10.70 -12.72 -5.09
C PHE A 347 12.22 -12.65 -5.22
N THR A 348 12.89 -13.73 -5.64
CA THR A 348 14.35 -13.74 -5.71
C THR A 348 14.91 -13.14 -7.01
N THR A 349 14.18 -13.19 -8.13
CA THR A 349 14.73 -12.84 -9.47
C THR A 349 14.29 -11.48 -10.00
N ASP A 350 13.07 -11.02 -9.69
CA ASP A 350 12.54 -9.76 -10.23
C ASP A 350 12.37 -8.65 -9.18
N PHE A 351 12.41 -8.97 -7.88
CA PHE A 351 12.33 -7.96 -6.81
C PHE A 351 13.45 -6.91 -6.94
N GLU A 352 14.69 -7.33 -7.20
CA GLU A 352 15.83 -6.42 -7.33
C GLU A 352 15.65 -5.45 -8.51
N LYS A 353 15.11 -5.92 -9.64
CA LYS A 353 14.79 -5.06 -10.81
C LYS A 353 13.72 -4.02 -10.47
N TRP A 354 12.69 -4.41 -9.72
CA TRP A 354 11.60 -3.52 -9.34
C TRP A 354 12.00 -2.49 -8.30
N ALA A 355 12.78 -2.93 -7.31
CA ALA A 355 13.35 -2.06 -6.31
C ALA A 355 14.33 -1.06 -6.96
N ASP A 356 15.12 -1.49 -7.95
CA ASP A 356 15.96 -0.62 -8.77
C ASP A 356 15.16 0.45 -9.52
N ALA A 357 14.10 0.06 -10.22
CA ALA A 357 13.27 0.98 -11.01
C ALA A 357 12.51 2.01 -10.15
N LEU A 358 12.23 1.69 -8.88
CA LEU A 358 11.64 2.61 -7.91
C LEU A 358 12.64 3.63 -7.37
N ILE A 359 13.93 3.30 -7.37
CA ILE A 359 15.01 4.13 -6.82
C ILE A 359 15.72 4.92 -7.91
N SER A 360 15.79 4.40 -9.14
CA SER A 360 16.44 5.03 -10.29
C SER A 360 15.60 6.20 -10.84
N THR A 361 15.58 7.31 -10.09
CA THR A 361 15.16 8.61 -10.60
C THR A 361 16.30 9.62 -10.46
N THR A 362 17.50 9.28 -10.93
CA THR A 362 18.56 10.24 -11.33
C THR A 362 19.75 9.52 -11.97
N SER A 363 20.42 10.23 -12.85
CA SER A 363 21.26 9.80 -13.99
C SER A 363 22.55 9.01 -13.70
N ALA A 364 22.91 8.20 -14.70
CA ALA A 364 24.21 7.69 -15.16
C ALA A 364 25.48 7.81 -14.26
N THR A 365 25.96 6.62 -13.88
CA THR A 365 27.35 6.11 -13.82
C THR A 365 28.53 7.07 -13.60
N ARG A 366 29.24 6.81 -12.50
CA ARG A 366 30.71 6.87 -12.42
C ARG A 366 31.20 5.60 -11.72
N GLU A 367 32.27 4.98 -12.19
CA GLU A 367 32.95 3.89 -11.47
C GLU A 367 33.59 4.47 -10.19
N PRO A 368 33.36 3.88 -9.00
CA PRO A 368 33.97 4.36 -7.77
C PRO A 368 35.42 3.89 -7.62
N PHE A 369 36.27 4.79 -7.12
CA PHE A 369 37.63 4.48 -6.67
C PHE A 369 37.64 4.24 -5.16
N SER A 370 38.64 3.50 -4.68
CA SER A 370 38.88 3.25 -3.25
C SER A 370 38.92 4.55 -2.42
N GLY A 371 37.98 4.71 -1.48
CA GLY A 371 37.97 5.83 -0.51
C GLY A 371 37.01 6.98 -0.83
N ASP A 372 36.06 6.80 -1.74
CA ASP A 372 35.15 7.86 -2.19
C ASP A 372 34.26 8.42 -1.07
N LEU A 373 34.11 9.75 -1.08
CA LEU A 373 33.20 10.50 -0.22
C LEU A 373 31.87 10.71 -0.96
N HIS A 374 30.81 10.17 -0.39
CA HIS A 374 29.45 10.27 -0.89
C HIS A 374 28.64 11.27 -0.05
N THR A 375 27.72 11.98 -0.70
CA THR A 375 26.74 12.85 -0.05
C THR A 375 25.37 12.19 -0.07
N GLU A 376 24.37 12.80 0.56
CA GLU A 376 22.98 12.31 0.54
C GLU A 376 22.41 12.11 -0.87
N LYS A 377 22.99 12.78 -1.89
CA LYS A 377 22.56 12.73 -3.29
C LYS A 377 23.00 11.47 -4.02
N ASN A 378 24.18 10.94 -3.72
CA ASN A 378 24.75 9.77 -4.43
C ASN A 378 24.95 8.55 -3.54
N PHE A 379 24.95 8.71 -2.21
CA PHE A 379 25.10 7.61 -1.24
C PHE A 379 24.11 6.48 -1.50
N TRP A 380 22.81 6.79 -1.58
CA TRP A 380 21.78 5.77 -1.66
C TRP A 380 21.93 4.88 -2.89
N GLN A 381 22.21 5.47 -4.06
CA GLN A 381 22.40 4.73 -5.29
C GLN A 381 23.54 3.70 -5.16
N THR A 382 24.70 4.14 -4.67
CA THR A 382 25.87 3.25 -4.49
C THR A 382 25.62 2.22 -3.38
N PHE A 383 25.00 2.64 -2.27
CA PHE A 383 24.67 1.75 -1.17
C PHE A 383 23.74 0.60 -1.62
N TYR A 384 22.73 0.89 -2.45
CA TYR A 384 21.87 -0.15 -3.02
C TYR A 384 22.59 -1.09 -3.99
N GLN A 385 23.59 -0.60 -4.73
CA GLN A 385 24.44 -1.47 -5.56
C GLN A 385 25.28 -2.41 -4.70
N ASP A 386 25.85 -1.90 -3.61
CA ASP A 386 26.63 -2.69 -2.66
C ASP A 386 25.76 -3.74 -1.95
N LEU A 387 24.51 -3.43 -1.61
CA LEU A 387 23.58 -4.40 -1.00
C LEU A 387 23.33 -5.65 -1.87
N LYS A 388 23.45 -5.55 -3.20
CA LYS A 388 23.21 -6.69 -4.12
C LYS A 388 24.34 -7.70 -4.14
N ILE A 389 25.55 -7.26 -3.85
CA ILE A 389 26.74 -8.12 -3.93
C ILE A 389 27.06 -8.81 -2.60
N VAL A 390 26.29 -8.50 -1.54
CA VAL A 390 26.39 -9.15 -0.23
C VAL A 390 26.04 -10.63 -0.34
N LYS A 391 26.84 -11.48 0.27
CA LYS A 391 26.67 -12.94 0.23
C LYS A 391 26.47 -13.60 1.58
N GLU A 392 27.02 -13.02 2.64
CA GLU A 392 27.09 -13.66 3.95
C GLU A 392 26.41 -12.84 5.05
N ARG A 393 26.77 -11.55 5.18
CA ARG A 393 26.35 -10.74 6.32
C ARG A 393 26.24 -9.26 5.98
N LEU A 394 25.16 -8.63 6.44
CA LEU A 394 24.99 -7.18 6.49
C LEU A 394 24.92 -6.73 7.95
N ILE A 395 25.78 -5.81 8.37
CA ILE A 395 25.74 -5.17 9.69
C ILE A 395 25.41 -3.69 9.52
N ILE A 396 24.37 -3.19 10.19
CA ILE A 396 24.03 -1.76 10.20
C ILE A 396 24.03 -1.24 11.63
N LEU A 397 24.82 -0.21 11.90
CA LEU A 397 24.79 0.58 13.12
C LEU A 397 24.03 1.87 12.79
N SER A 398 22.81 2.00 13.31
CA SER A 398 21.98 3.20 13.14
C SER A 398 21.40 3.63 14.50
N PRO A 399 21.96 4.67 15.14
CA PRO A 399 21.54 5.12 16.47
C PRO A 399 20.06 5.46 16.56
N PHE A 400 19.49 5.93 15.46
CA PHE A 400 18.07 6.22 15.34
C PHE A 400 17.48 5.39 14.22
N VAL A 401 16.19 5.08 14.38
CA VAL A 401 15.38 4.32 13.44
C VAL A 401 14.06 5.06 13.24
N THR A 402 13.57 5.13 12.01
CA THR A 402 12.26 5.73 11.72
C THR A 402 11.47 4.83 10.80
N VAL A 403 10.17 4.80 11.02
CA VAL A 403 9.19 4.05 10.24
C VAL A 403 9.35 4.30 8.73
N GLN A 404 9.45 5.57 8.33
CA GLN A 404 9.51 5.95 6.92
C GLN A 404 10.80 5.49 6.21
N ARG A 405 11.95 5.59 6.88
CA ARG A 405 13.25 5.23 6.26
C ARG A 405 13.45 3.72 6.29
N SER A 406 13.19 3.07 7.42
CA SER A 406 13.29 1.62 7.55
C SER A 406 12.36 0.89 6.59
N GLY A 407 11.14 1.40 6.37
CA GLY A 407 10.19 0.84 5.39
C GLY A 407 10.70 0.81 3.95
N ARG A 408 11.67 1.65 3.57
CA ARG A 408 12.30 1.61 2.24
C ARG A 408 13.35 0.52 2.10
N LEU A 409 13.93 0.06 3.22
CA LEU A 409 15.01 -0.93 3.25
C LEU A 409 14.52 -2.32 3.69
N ILE A 410 13.37 -2.40 4.36
CA ILE A 410 12.89 -3.64 4.97
C ILE A 410 12.62 -4.75 3.94
N ASP A 411 12.12 -4.39 2.75
CA ASP A 411 11.88 -5.38 1.70
C ASP A 411 13.21 -5.92 1.12
N TYR A 412 14.27 -5.09 1.05
CA TYR A 412 15.62 -5.56 0.72
C TYR A 412 16.15 -6.52 1.78
N PHE A 413 15.99 -6.17 3.05
CA PHE A 413 16.44 -7.01 4.16
C PHE A 413 15.74 -8.37 4.15
N ARG A 414 14.43 -8.40 3.86
CA ARG A 414 13.68 -9.64 3.70
C ARG A 414 14.25 -10.50 2.57
N ALA A 415 14.42 -9.94 1.38
CA ALA A 415 14.97 -10.66 0.23
C ALA A 415 16.42 -11.16 0.47
N MET A 416 17.20 -10.45 1.27
CA MET A 416 18.54 -10.89 1.70
C MET A 416 18.46 -12.06 2.70
N ILE A 417 17.60 -11.96 3.71
CA ILE A 417 17.41 -13.02 4.72
C ILE A 417 16.88 -14.31 4.08
N GLU A 418 15.97 -14.23 3.12
CA GLU A 418 15.48 -15.38 2.35
C GLU A 418 16.58 -16.07 1.54
N ARG A 419 17.62 -15.32 1.12
CA ARG A 419 18.82 -15.87 0.47
C ARG A 419 19.83 -16.45 1.48
N GLY A 420 19.54 -16.42 2.77
CA GLY A 420 20.41 -16.89 3.84
C GLY A 420 21.44 -15.86 4.32
N ILE A 421 21.32 -14.59 3.94
CA ILE A 421 22.23 -13.52 4.38
C ILE A 421 21.87 -13.09 5.81
N GLU A 422 22.85 -13.09 6.72
CA GLU A 422 22.65 -12.66 8.09
C GLU A 422 22.57 -11.13 8.19
N ILE A 423 21.46 -10.60 8.69
CA ILE A 423 21.32 -9.15 8.94
C ILE A 423 21.41 -8.85 10.44
N ARG A 424 22.40 -8.05 10.83
CA ARG A 424 22.57 -7.53 12.20
C ARG A 424 22.35 -6.03 12.23
N ILE A 425 21.42 -5.56 13.06
CA ILE A 425 21.11 -4.14 13.20
C ILE A 425 21.36 -3.70 14.63
N TYR A 426 22.24 -2.73 14.82
CA TYR A 426 22.49 -2.09 16.10
C TYR A 426 21.77 -0.75 16.15
N THR A 427 20.93 -0.55 17.17
CA THR A 427 20.20 0.71 17.37
C THR A 427 20.07 1.07 18.85
N ARG A 428 19.66 2.31 19.16
CA ARG A 428 19.46 2.72 20.56
C ARG A 428 18.17 2.14 21.14
N PRO A 429 18.13 1.79 22.43
CA PRO A 429 16.88 1.39 23.07
C PRO A 429 15.90 2.57 23.17
N LYS A 430 14.59 2.26 23.18
CA LYS A 430 13.49 3.23 23.26
C LYS A 430 13.72 4.36 24.26
N LYS A 431 14.20 4.02 25.46
CA LYS A 431 14.39 4.96 26.58
C LYS A 431 15.43 6.07 26.32
N GLN A 432 16.27 5.92 25.29
CA GLN A 432 17.26 6.93 24.87
C GLN A 432 16.86 7.65 23.58
N GLN A 433 15.63 7.43 23.11
CA GLN A 433 15.02 8.13 22.00
C GLN A 433 13.91 9.04 22.56
N THR A 434 13.86 10.31 22.17
CA THR A 434 12.93 11.31 22.74
C THR A 434 11.77 11.61 21.78
N GLY A 435 10.58 11.88 22.32
CA GLY A 435 9.42 12.34 21.54
C GLY A 435 8.82 11.27 20.62
N GLU A 436 8.25 11.68 19.48
CA GLU A 436 7.61 10.77 18.49
C GLU A 436 8.56 9.70 17.94
N MET A 437 9.87 9.95 17.96
CA MET A 437 10.89 9.00 17.50
C MET A 437 10.95 7.73 18.37
N ALA A 438 10.64 7.84 19.67
CA ALA A 438 10.64 6.70 20.59
C ALA A 438 9.53 5.68 20.27
N ASN A 439 8.35 6.17 19.86
CA ASN A 439 7.23 5.31 19.48
C ASN A 439 7.45 4.66 18.11
N GLN A 440 8.15 5.34 17.21
CA GLN A 440 8.54 4.77 15.91
C GLN A 440 9.62 3.69 16.06
N ALA A 441 10.52 3.84 17.03
CA ALA A 441 11.63 2.92 17.23
C ALA A 441 11.18 1.50 17.61
N ASP A 442 10.25 1.37 18.56
CA ASP A 442 9.72 0.05 18.95
C ASP A 442 9.08 -0.67 17.77
N ILE A 443 8.25 0.05 17.00
CA ILE A 443 7.58 -0.49 15.81
C ILE A 443 8.62 -1.02 14.82
N VAL A 444 9.65 -0.23 14.54
CA VAL A 444 10.71 -0.64 13.60
C VAL A 444 11.52 -1.82 14.14
N ILE A 445 11.89 -1.82 15.42
CA ILE A 445 12.69 -2.89 16.05
C ILE A 445 11.94 -4.23 15.99
N GLU A 446 10.69 -4.25 16.43
CA GLU A 446 9.86 -5.46 16.43
C GLU A 446 9.64 -5.99 15.01
N GLN A 447 9.49 -5.10 14.04
CA GLN A 447 9.29 -5.46 12.64
C GLN A 447 10.56 -6.01 11.98
N LEU A 448 11.73 -5.41 12.27
CA LEU A 448 13.02 -5.94 11.82
C LEU A 448 13.28 -7.33 12.41
N ARG A 449 12.98 -7.53 13.70
CA ARG A 449 13.02 -8.86 14.32
C ARG A 449 12.05 -9.82 13.65
N GLY A 450 10.84 -9.36 13.34
CA GLY A 450 9.78 -10.14 12.70
C GLY A 450 10.13 -10.67 11.31
N ILE A 451 10.97 -9.96 10.53
CA ILE A 451 11.47 -10.45 9.24
C ILE A 451 12.72 -11.33 9.36
N GLY A 452 13.19 -11.62 10.57
CA GLY A 452 14.37 -12.44 10.84
C GLY A 452 15.69 -11.68 11.00
N ALA A 453 15.69 -10.34 11.03
CA ALA A 453 16.91 -9.58 11.30
C ALA A 453 17.26 -9.60 12.80
N ARG A 454 18.55 -9.75 13.12
CA ARG A 454 19.03 -9.70 14.50
C ARG A 454 19.21 -8.25 14.94
N VAL A 455 18.24 -7.73 15.69
CA VAL A 455 18.28 -6.36 16.21
C VAL A 455 18.85 -6.32 17.63
N ILE A 456 19.97 -5.60 17.80
CA ILE A 456 20.73 -5.48 19.05
C ILE A 456 20.66 -4.04 19.55
N GLU A 457 20.10 -3.85 20.74
CA GLU A 457 19.94 -2.52 21.32
C GLU A 457 21.18 -2.08 22.12
N ARG A 458 21.97 -1.13 21.60
CA ARG A 458 23.17 -0.59 22.25
C ARG A 458 22.93 0.81 22.81
N ARG A 459 23.34 1.02 24.06
CA ARG A 459 23.23 2.33 24.72
C ARG A 459 24.37 3.25 24.36
N SER A 460 24.06 4.54 24.32
CA SER A 460 25.04 5.59 24.06
C SER A 460 25.81 5.38 22.74
N MET A 461 25.22 4.67 21.77
CA MET A 461 25.81 4.47 20.45
C MET A 461 25.60 5.70 19.57
N HIS A 462 26.62 6.13 18.84
CA HIS A 462 26.56 7.25 17.90
C HIS A 462 27.07 6.87 16.50
N GLN A 463 27.64 5.68 16.38
CA GLN A 463 28.23 5.12 15.18
C GLN A 463 27.16 4.92 14.12
N LYS A 464 27.46 5.39 12.91
CA LYS A 464 26.61 5.27 11.73
C LYS A 464 27.42 4.56 10.67
N VAL A 465 27.32 3.25 10.70
CA VAL A 465 28.19 2.36 9.93
C VAL A 465 27.33 1.29 9.26
N ALA A 466 27.63 0.95 8.02
CA ALA A 466 27.18 -0.29 7.39
C ALA A 466 28.40 -1.13 7.05
N ILE A 467 28.36 -2.43 7.31
CA ILE A 467 29.40 -3.38 6.93
C ILE A 467 28.73 -4.46 6.09
N LEU A 468 29.26 -4.68 4.90
CA LEU A 468 28.76 -5.60 3.91
C LEU A 468 29.82 -6.68 3.72
N ASP A 469 29.49 -7.87 4.19
CA ASP A 469 30.39 -9.00 4.39
C ASP A 469 31.63 -8.57 5.19
N LYS A 470 32.82 -8.96 4.72
CA LYS A 470 34.11 -8.42 5.18
C LYS A 470 34.78 -7.61 4.07
N ALA A 471 34.01 -7.08 3.13
CA ALA A 471 34.54 -6.54 1.88
C ALA A 471 34.32 -5.04 1.71
N ILE A 472 33.16 -4.53 2.16
CA ILE A 472 32.80 -3.10 2.06
C ILE A 472 32.33 -2.56 3.41
N ALA A 473 32.76 -1.35 3.76
CA ALA A 473 32.23 -0.60 4.88
C ALA A 473 31.81 0.83 4.47
N TRP A 474 30.69 1.28 5.00
CA TRP A 474 30.17 2.63 4.90
C TRP A 474 30.22 3.29 6.26
N GLU A 475 30.83 4.45 6.39
CA GLU A 475 30.89 5.21 7.66
C GLU A 475 30.68 6.70 7.42
N GLY A 476 29.92 7.37 8.28
CA GLY A 476 29.83 8.83 8.20
C GLY A 476 28.81 9.46 9.14
N SER A 477 28.25 10.59 8.70
CA SER A 477 27.26 11.35 9.48
C SER A 477 25.82 10.88 9.24
N LEU A 478 25.57 10.05 8.22
CA LEU A 478 24.22 9.64 7.80
C LEU A 478 23.65 8.46 8.56
N ASN A 479 22.43 8.60 9.09
CA ASN A 479 21.74 7.51 9.79
C ASN A 479 20.95 6.65 8.80
N ILE A 480 21.46 5.47 8.45
CA ILE A 480 20.89 4.64 7.38
C ILE A 480 19.41 4.30 7.61
N LEU A 481 19.00 4.09 8.88
CA LEU A 481 17.62 3.74 9.21
C LEU A 481 16.74 4.93 9.65
N SER A 482 17.26 6.16 9.65
CA SER A 482 16.47 7.34 10.06
C SER A 482 16.72 8.64 9.28
N HIS A 483 17.58 8.62 8.28
CA HIS A 483 17.95 9.81 7.50
C HIS A 483 16.72 10.48 6.85
N ARG A 484 16.65 11.81 6.93
CA ARG A 484 15.61 12.65 6.32
C ARG A 484 16.23 13.94 5.77
N ASP A 485 16.32 14.05 4.44
CA ASP A 485 16.58 15.28 3.67
C ASP A 485 17.53 16.30 4.33
N THR A 486 18.62 15.79 4.94
CA THR A 486 19.68 16.57 5.60
C THR A 486 20.96 16.43 4.79
N GLY A 487 21.77 17.50 4.74
CA GLY A 487 23.10 17.42 4.14
C GLY A 487 24.02 16.55 4.98
N GLU A 488 24.30 15.33 4.52
CA GLU A 488 25.09 14.34 5.25
C GLU A 488 26.12 13.69 4.31
N GLN A 489 27.18 13.13 4.90
CA GLN A 489 28.26 12.51 4.14
C GLN A 489 28.54 11.11 4.66
N MET A 490 28.87 10.21 3.74
CA MET A 490 29.26 8.84 4.00
C MET A 490 30.51 8.52 3.18
N ARG A 491 31.50 7.90 3.81
CA ARG A 491 32.69 7.37 3.15
C ARG A 491 32.47 5.90 2.86
N ARG A 492 32.85 5.48 1.65
CA ARG A 492 32.90 4.07 1.25
C ARG A 492 34.34 3.56 1.36
N LEU A 493 34.51 2.44 2.06
CA LEU A 493 35.79 1.77 2.26
C LEU A 493 35.71 0.37 1.68
N GLU A 494 36.76 -0.05 0.98
CA GLU A 494 36.94 -1.41 0.49
C GLU A 494 38.25 -1.97 1.03
N GLY A 495 38.23 -3.24 1.43
CA GLY A 495 39.43 -3.94 1.85
C GLY A 495 39.24 -4.75 3.13
N GLN A 496 39.49 -6.05 3.03
CA GLN A 496 39.21 -7.02 4.08
C GLN A 496 39.90 -6.69 5.41
N SER A 497 41.20 -6.41 5.37
CA SER A 497 41.97 -6.10 6.59
C SER A 497 41.44 -4.86 7.33
N ALA A 498 41.09 -3.79 6.59
CA ALA A 498 40.59 -2.57 7.20
C ALA A 498 39.20 -2.78 7.83
N ILE A 499 38.38 -3.61 7.21
CA ILE A 499 37.01 -3.89 7.68
C ILE A 499 37.03 -4.85 8.87
N GLU A 500 37.92 -5.83 8.89
CA GLU A 500 38.13 -6.69 10.06
C GLU A 500 38.56 -5.87 11.29
N ASP A 501 39.41 -4.86 11.10
CA ASP A 501 39.76 -3.91 12.17
C ASP A 501 38.56 -3.07 12.61
N ILE A 502 37.70 -2.61 11.70
CA ILE A 502 36.46 -1.89 12.05
C ILE A 502 35.53 -2.79 12.87
N ILE A 503 35.31 -4.04 12.44
CA ILE A 503 34.47 -5.02 13.14
C ILE A 503 34.98 -5.25 14.56
N LYS A 504 36.30 -5.44 14.71
CA LYS A 504 36.96 -5.67 16.00
C LYS A 504 36.87 -4.45 16.91
N ASN A 505 37.16 -3.26 16.38
CA ASN A 505 37.14 -2.00 17.15
C ASN A 505 35.73 -1.60 17.59
N LEU A 506 34.71 -1.96 16.80
CA LEU A 506 33.30 -1.73 17.12
C LEU A 506 32.66 -2.89 17.91
N GLU A 507 33.44 -3.90 18.32
CA GLU A 507 32.99 -5.07 19.08
C GLU A 507 31.78 -5.77 18.41
N LEU A 508 31.83 -5.95 17.08
CA LEU A 508 30.69 -6.48 16.29
C LEU A 508 30.67 -8.00 16.14
N ASP A 509 31.77 -8.67 16.53
CA ASP A 509 31.92 -10.14 16.53
C ASP A 509 31.31 -10.83 17.76
N GLU A 510 30.99 -10.08 18.82
CA GLU A 510 30.50 -10.66 20.07
C GLU A 510 28.97 -10.83 20.04
N ASP A 511 28.49 -12.04 20.35
CA ASP A 511 27.05 -12.33 20.46
C ASP A 511 26.36 -11.57 21.61
N MET A 512 27.15 -11.04 22.56
CA MET A 512 26.70 -10.22 23.69
C MET A 512 27.73 -9.12 24.00
N PRO A 513 27.70 -7.97 23.31
CA PRO A 513 28.63 -6.87 23.56
C PRO A 513 28.46 -6.29 24.97
N VAL A 514 29.57 -5.89 25.57
CA VAL A 514 29.62 -5.31 26.92
C VAL A 514 28.70 -4.07 26.98
N GLY A 515 27.78 -4.05 27.94
CA GLY A 515 26.81 -2.97 28.15
C GLY A 515 25.40 -3.26 27.64
N ASN A 516 25.17 -4.37 26.91
CA ASN A 516 23.83 -4.79 26.50
C ASN A 516 22.95 -5.12 27.70
N GLN A 517 21.69 -4.69 27.64
CA GLN A 517 20.65 -5.10 28.57
C GLN A 517 20.17 -6.51 28.21
N THR A 518 20.05 -7.38 29.21
CA THR A 518 19.51 -8.73 29.02
C THR A 518 18.06 -8.81 29.44
N GLU A 519 17.32 -9.77 28.86
CA GLU A 519 15.96 -10.12 29.30
C GLU A 519 15.94 -10.83 30.66
N GLU A 520 17.09 -11.30 31.15
CA GLU A 520 17.22 -11.92 32.47
C GLU A 520 16.87 -10.96 33.62
N LYS A 521 16.09 -11.46 34.58
CA LYS A 521 15.71 -10.74 35.79
C LYS A 521 16.77 -10.87 36.88
N CYS A 522 16.99 -9.79 37.63
CA CYS A 522 17.74 -9.84 38.88
C CYS A 522 16.91 -10.62 39.92
N PRO A 523 17.48 -11.60 40.67
CA PRO A 523 16.73 -12.36 41.65
C PRO A 523 16.23 -11.47 42.80
N GLY A 524 14.95 -11.65 43.19
CA GLY A 524 14.26 -10.88 44.24
C GLY A 524 13.18 -9.89 43.77
N SER A 525 12.67 -10.00 42.53
CA SER A 525 11.66 -9.11 41.96
C SER A 525 10.34 -9.84 41.72
N GLU A 526 9.26 -9.41 42.39
CA GLU A 526 7.90 -9.95 42.19
C GLU A 526 7.11 -9.24 41.07
N LEU A 527 7.50 -8.02 40.65
CA LEU A 527 6.87 -7.27 39.56
C LEU A 527 7.89 -6.52 38.66
N PRO A 528 7.70 -6.45 37.32
CA PRO A 528 8.53 -5.65 36.40
C PRO A 528 8.29 -4.13 36.59
N PRO A 529 9.30 -3.23 36.40
CA PRO A 529 10.69 -3.45 35.98
C PRO A 529 11.70 -2.91 37.02
N THR A 530 11.80 -3.53 38.20
CA THR A 530 12.58 -2.91 39.29
C THR A 530 13.51 -3.87 40.05
N CYS A 531 14.82 -3.65 39.91
CA CYS A 531 15.80 -3.95 40.96
C CYS A 531 16.03 -2.64 41.72
N ASN A 532 15.55 -2.54 42.97
CA ASN A 532 15.45 -1.27 43.73
C ASN A 532 14.87 -0.12 42.89
N GLY A 533 13.66 -0.30 42.37
CA GLY A 533 12.93 0.74 41.64
C GLY A 533 13.35 1.02 40.18
N SER A 534 14.52 0.56 39.68
CA SER A 534 14.99 1.01 38.34
C SER A 534 16.05 0.15 37.61
N GLY A 535 16.64 -0.89 38.22
CA GLY A 535 17.75 -1.65 37.62
C GLY A 535 17.35 -2.82 36.70
N TYR A 536 18.22 -3.16 35.74
CA TYR A 536 18.18 -4.34 34.85
C TYR A 536 19.59 -4.92 34.74
N LEU A 537 19.71 -6.19 34.34
CA LEU A 537 21.01 -6.83 34.14
C LEU A 537 21.66 -6.34 32.85
N VAL A 538 22.94 -6.01 32.92
CA VAL A 538 23.76 -5.67 31.76
C VAL A 538 25.00 -6.54 31.70
N VAL A 539 25.46 -6.82 30.50
CA VAL A 539 26.73 -7.52 30.26
C VAL A 539 27.88 -6.61 30.70
N ARG A 540 28.78 -7.08 31.55
CA ARG A 540 29.96 -6.37 32.04
C ARG A 540 31.21 -7.24 31.84
N ILE A 541 32.36 -6.60 31.69
CA ILE A 541 33.65 -7.28 31.59
C ILE A 541 34.52 -6.95 32.80
N ASN A 542 35.12 -7.98 33.39
CA ASN A 542 36.10 -7.78 34.44
C ASN A 542 37.41 -7.27 33.81
N LYS A 543 37.85 -6.06 34.17
CA LYS A 543 39.05 -5.42 33.60
C LYS A 543 40.35 -6.22 33.81
N LYS A 544 40.42 -7.09 34.83
CA LYS A 544 41.60 -7.91 35.12
C LYS A 544 41.54 -9.28 34.45
N SER A 545 40.41 -9.99 34.53
CA SER A 545 40.30 -11.37 34.01
C SER A 545 39.75 -11.45 32.59
N LYS A 546 39.29 -10.33 32.01
CA LYS A 546 38.53 -10.27 30.73
C LYS A 546 37.31 -11.19 30.68
N GLN A 547 36.86 -11.72 31.82
CA GLN A 547 35.66 -12.56 31.89
C GLN A 547 34.40 -11.70 31.81
N ILE A 548 33.45 -12.18 31.03
CA ILE A 548 32.13 -11.56 30.86
C ILE A 548 31.18 -12.07 31.95
N PHE A 549 30.46 -11.16 32.57
CA PHE A 549 29.46 -11.46 33.60
C PHE A 549 28.26 -10.50 33.47
N LEU A 550 27.09 -10.93 33.90
CA LEU A 550 25.95 -10.03 34.06
C LEU A 550 26.09 -9.28 35.38
N GLY A 551 25.97 -7.97 35.35
CA GLY A 551 25.94 -7.13 36.55
C GLY A 551 24.78 -6.16 36.52
N CYS A 552 24.20 -5.86 37.69
CA CYS A 552 23.11 -4.90 37.78
C CYS A 552 23.53 -3.50 37.27
N SER A 553 22.66 -2.82 36.53
CA SER A 553 22.89 -1.47 36.03
C SER A 553 23.02 -0.42 37.13
N THR A 554 22.55 -0.69 38.35
CA THR A 554 22.60 0.24 39.50
C THR A 554 23.79 0.02 40.45
N TYR A 555 24.79 -0.78 40.06
CA TYR A 555 26.06 -0.92 40.81
C TYR A 555 26.67 0.46 41.13
N PRO A 556 27.13 0.73 42.38
CA PRO A 556 27.33 -0.21 43.48
C PRO A 556 26.12 -0.45 44.39
N ARG A 557 24.95 0.17 44.12
CA ARG A 557 23.75 0.02 44.98
C ARG A 557 23.16 -1.39 44.94
N CYS A 558 23.28 -2.07 43.80
CA CYS A 558 23.00 -3.50 43.69
C CYS A 558 24.29 -4.22 43.26
N LYS A 559 24.73 -5.18 44.08
CA LYS A 559 25.95 -5.97 43.87
C LYS A 559 25.71 -7.31 43.19
N TYR A 560 24.49 -7.57 42.70
CA TYR A 560 24.19 -8.82 42.02
C TYR A 560 25.00 -8.95 40.73
N THR A 561 25.71 -10.07 40.63
CA THR A 561 26.43 -10.48 39.43
C THR A 561 26.20 -11.97 39.15
N LYS A 562 26.08 -12.34 37.87
CA LYS A 562 25.96 -13.73 37.41
C LYS A 562 27.03 -14.00 36.36
N HIS A 563 27.82 -15.05 36.52
CA HIS A 563 28.78 -15.45 35.50
C HIS A 563 28.07 -16.03 34.28
N ILE A 564 28.50 -15.63 33.08
CA ILE A 564 28.00 -16.19 31.83
C ILE A 564 28.89 -17.38 31.49
N THR A 565 28.41 -18.59 31.76
CA THR A 565 29.13 -19.83 31.41
C THR A 565 29.00 -20.07 29.91
N GLY A 566 30.07 -19.80 29.14
CA GLY A 566 30.09 -20.09 27.70
C GLY A 566 31.31 -19.61 26.91
N SER A 567 32.13 -18.67 27.40
CA SER A 567 33.32 -18.22 26.64
C SER A 567 34.58 -18.99 27.01
N SER A 568 34.65 -20.28 26.68
CA SER A 568 35.94 -20.97 26.58
C SER A 568 36.63 -20.49 25.30
N ARG A 569 37.61 -19.59 25.41
CA ARG A 569 38.59 -19.40 24.34
C ARG A 569 39.47 -20.65 24.29
N SER A 570 39.31 -21.48 23.27
CA SER A 570 40.29 -22.49 22.91
C SER A 570 41.56 -21.76 22.47
N HIS A 571 42.61 -21.82 23.28
CA HIS A 571 43.96 -21.51 22.81
C HIS A 571 44.52 -22.76 22.15
N SER A 572 44.61 -22.71 20.82
CA SER A 572 45.57 -23.45 20.00
C SER A 572 45.84 -22.62 18.76
#